data_AF-A0A368NS68-F1
#
_entry.id   AF-A0A368NS68-F1
#
_cell.length_a   1.000
_cell.length_b   1.000
_cell.length_c   1.000
_cell.angle_alpha   90.00
_cell.angle_beta   90.00
_cell.angle_gamma   90.00
#
_symmetry.space_group_name_H-M   'P 1'
#
loop_
_entity.id
_entity.type
_entity.pdbx_description
1 polymer ?
#
loop_
_entity_poly.entity_id
_entity_poly.type
_entity_poly.pdbx_seq_one_letter_code
_entity_poly.pdbx_strand_id
1 'polypeptide(L)'
;MIRVFRWILVIPAAVLGYMASMFIGMSTLFAFEKFCPPDLVISEMCTAGYMHYVEAICLLLFSSLAAVLVVLLPSLVAPSNKQMVAGAAYIVGAVTALYIGLELSAYLVLLSVLASGALTLYLVHRTLTKHALICD
;
A
#
# COMPACT_ATOMS: atom_id res chain seq x y z
N MET A 1 27.59 -8.27 -12.19
CA MET A 1 26.31 -9.04 -12.27
C MET A 1 25.34 -8.75 -11.13
N ILE A 2 25.76 -8.75 -9.85
CA ILE A 2 24.87 -8.52 -8.68
C ILE A 2 24.00 -7.24 -8.76
N ARG A 3 24.49 -6.16 -9.39
CA ARG A 3 23.70 -4.93 -9.56
C ARG A 3 22.49 -5.10 -10.50
N VAL A 4 22.64 -5.83 -11.60
CA VAL A 4 21.56 -6.02 -12.59
C VAL A 4 20.44 -6.88 -12.00
N PHE A 5 20.81 -7.93 -11.26
CA PHE A 5 19.84 -8.78 -10.57
C PHE A 5 18.99 -7.98 -9.59
N ARG A 6 19.61 -7.09 -8.80
CA ARG A 6 18.87 -6.20 -7.88
C ARG A 6 17.92 -5.24 -8.57
N TRP A 7 18.23 -4.77 -9.79
CA TRP A 7 17.32 -3.95 -10.59
C TRP A 7 16.09 -4.74 -11.08
N ILE A 8 16.29 -6.01 -11.48
CA ILE A 8 15.19 -6.89 -11.86
C ILE A 8 14.27 -7.15 -10.66
N LEU A 9 14.81 -7.26 -9.45
CA LEU A 9 14.03 -7.48 -8.22
C LEU A 9 13.20 -6.27 -7.76
N VAL A 10 13.41 -5.07 -8.30
CA VAL A 10 12.65 -3.86 -7.92
C VAL A 10 11.17 -4.02 -8.24
N ILE A 11 10.85 -4.55 -9.42
CA ILE A 11 9.46 -4.73 -9.87
C ILE A 11 8.75 -5.82 -9.04
N PRO A 12 9.29 -7.05 -8.87
CA PRO A 12 8.72 -8.05 -7.98
C PRO A 12 8.52 -7.55 -6.55
N ALA A 13 9.44 -6.74 -6.03
CA ALA A 13 9.32 -6.20 -4.68
C ALA A 13 8.09 -5.29 -4.53
N ALA A 14 7.79 -4.46 -5.53
CA ALA A 14 6.57 -3.64 -5.56
C ALA A 14 5.31 -4.52 -5.58
N VAL A 15 5.29 -5.53 -6.47
CA VAL A 15 4.16 -6.45 -6.60
C VAL A 15 3.93 -7.24 -5.32
N LEU A 16 5.00 -7.73 -4.69
CA LEU A 16 4.92 -8.44 -3.42
C LEU A 16 4.38 -7.55 -2.30
N GLY A 17 4.77 -6.28 -2.23
CA GLY A 17 4.23 -5.32 -1.27
C GLY A 17 2.73 -5.11 -1.43
N TYR A 18 2.28 -4.91 -2.67
CA TYR A 18 0.87 -4.79 -2.99
C TYR A 18 0.09 -6.08 -2.64
N MET A 19 0.55 -7.24 -3.10
CA MET A 19 -0.08 -8.53 -2.80
C MET A 19 -0.14 -8.79 -1.29
N ALA A 20 0.93 -8.53 -0.55
CA ALA A 20 0.95 -8.69 0.90
C ALA A 20 -0.12 -7.83 1.59
N SER A 21 -0.23 -6.54 1.22
CA SER A 21 -1.26 -5.66 1.78
C SER A 21 -2.69 -6.15 1.47
N MET A 22 -2.91 -6.64 0.25
CA MET A 22 -4.20 -7.18 -0.18
C MET A 22 -4.58 -8.43 0.61
N PHE A 23 -3.65 -9.39 0.75
CA PHE A 23 -3.87 -10.60 1.54
C PHE A 23 -4.16 -10.30 3.01
N ILE A 24 -3.41 -9.38 3.61
CA ILE A 24 -3.63 -8.97 5.00
C ILE A 24 -5.02 -8.34 5.12
N GLY A 25 -5.42 -7.46 4.20
CA GLY A 25 -6.74 -6.83 4.22
C GLY A 25 -7.88 -7.83 4.08
N MET A 26 -7.80 -8.73 3.11
CA MET A 26 -8.80 -9.80 2.93
C MET A 26 -8.90 -10.70 4.16
N SER A 27 -7.76 -11.17 4.70
CA SER A 27 -7.76 -12.03 5.89
C SER A 27 -8.37 -11.35 7.11
N THR A 28 -8.20 -10.03 7.22
CA THR A 28 -8.78 -9.23 8.31
C THR A 28 -10.30 -9.15 8.17
N LEU A 29 -10.81 -8.88 6.96
CA LEU A 29 -12.26 -8.87 6.70
C LEU A 29 -12.90 -10.24 7.00
N PHE A 30 -12.28 -11.32 6.52
CA PHE A 30 -12.74 -12.68 6.82
C PHE A 30 -12.74 -12.99 8.32
N ALA A 31 -11.78 -12.45 9.08
CA ALA A 31 -11.76 -12.62 10.53
C ALA A 31 -12.96 -11.91 11.18
N PHE A 32 -13.31 -10.70 10.72
CA PHE A 32 -14.47 -9.96 11.23
C PHE A 32 -15.80 -10.61 10.88
N GLU A 33 -15.95 -11.17 9.67
CA GLU A 33 -17.15 -11.90 9.27
C GLU A 33 -17.43 -13.12 10.17
N LYS A 34 -16.38 -13.78 10.67
CA LYS A 34 -16.53 -14.90 11.62
C LYS A 34 -17.10 -14.49 12.99
N PHE A 35 -17.03 -13.21 13.34
CA PHE A 35 -17.67 -12.67 14.55
C PHE A 35 -19.11 -12.22 14.32
N CYS A 36 -19.66 -12.42 13.11
CA CYS A 36 -21.05 -12.10 12.84
C CYS A 36 -21.99 -13.06 13.60
N PRO A 37 -23.02 -12.55 14.29
CA PRO A 37 -24.06 -13.39 14.87
C PRO A 37 -24.78 -14.17 13.77
N PRO A 38 -25.09 -15.46 13.98
CA PRO A 38 -25.74 -16.29 12.96
C PRO A 38 -27.09 -15.74 12.51
N ASP A 39 -27.78 -14.98 13.38
CA ASP A 39 -29.08 -14.35 13.09
C ASP A 39 -28.99 -13.19 12.06
N LEU A 40 -27.77 -12.70 11.79
CA LEU A 40 -27.50 -11.55 10.90
C LEU A 40 -26.72 -11.95 9.64
N VAL A 41 -26.59 -13.25 9.37
CA VAL A 41 -25.97 -13.77 8.14
C VAL A 41 -27.06 -14.07 7.12
N ILE A 42 -27.10 -13.29 6.05
CA ILE A 42 -28.06 -13.48 4.95
C ILE A 42 -27.26 -13.71 3.67
N SER A 43 -27.47 -14.86 3.02
CA SER A 43 -26.74 -15.24 1.79
C SER A 43 -25.21 -15.20 1.94
N GLU A 44 -24.69 -15.76 3.03
CA GLU A 44 -23.25 -15.78 3.38
C GLU A 44 -22.61 -14.41 3.62
N MET A 45 -23.37 -13.31 3.59
CA MET A 45 -22.89 -11.98 3.94
C MET A 45 -23.36 -11.57 5.32
N CYS A 46 -22.46 -10.95 6.09
CA CYS A 46 -22.81 -10.36 7.37
C CYS A 46 -23.52 -9.01 7.15
N THR A 47 -24.80 -8.91 7.53
CA THR A 47 -25.57 -7.67 7.40
C THR A 47 -25.57 -6.85 8.70
N ALA A 48 -24.62 -7.09 9.59
CA ALA A 48 -24.52 -6.36 10.84
C ALA A 48 -24.19 -4.88 10.58
N GLY A 49 -24.85 -3.96 11.28
CA GLY A 49 -24.68 -2.52 11.06
C GLY A 49 -23.25 -2.00 11.29
N TYR A 50 -22.43 -2.73 12.06
CA TYR A 50 -21.02 -2.38 12.25
C TYR A 50 -20.12 -2.76 11.05
N MET A 51 -20.55 -3.70 10.20
CA MET A 51 -19.72 -4.26 9.12
C MET A 51 -19.34 -3.19 8.10
N HIS A 52 -20.25 -2.26 7.79
CA HIS A 52 -19.97 -1.13 6.90
C HIS A 52 -18.79 -0.25 7.38
N TYR A 53 -18.69 -0.02 8.69
CA TYR A 53 -17.57 0.73 9.26
C TYR A 53 -16.27 -0.08 9.21
N VAL A 54 -16.35 -1.39 9.47
CA VAL A 54 -15.19 -2.29 9.39
C VAL A 54 -14.63 -2.33 7.96
N GLU A 55 -15.48 -2.47 6.96
CA GLU A 55 -15.10 -2.43 5.54
C GLU A 55 -14.43 -1.12 5.16
N ALA A 56 -15.04 0.02 5.51
CA ALA A 56 -14.49 1.34 5.22
C ALA A 56 -13.11 1.55 5.88
N ILE A 57 -12.97 1.16 7.15
CA ILE A 57 -11.70 1.25 7.89
C ILE A 57 -10.65 0.32 7.28
N CYS A 58 -11.00 -0.91 6.95
CA CYS A 58 -10.10 -1.86 6.30
C CYS A 58 -9.63 -1.33 4.95
N LEU A 59 -10.54 -0.84 4.11
CA LEU A 59 -10.19 -0.25 2.81
C LEU A 59 -9.22 0.92 2.98
N LEU A 60 -9.49 1.85 3.91
CA LEU A 60 -8.60 2.97 4.18
C LEU A 60 -7.21 2.52 4.64
N LEU A 61 -7.14 1.64 5.65
CA LEU A 61 -5.89 1.22 6.26
C LEU A 61 -5.05 0.37 5.31
N PHE A 62 -5.64 -0.65 4.68
CA PHE A 62 -4.89 -1.59 3.85
C PHE A 62 -4.53 -1.00 2.49
N SER A 63 -5.35 -0.10 1.92
CA SER A 63 -4.95 0.64 0.72
C SER A 63 -3.80 1.60 1.02
N SER A 64 -3.82 2.27 2.17
CA SER A 64 -2.71 3.13 2.60
C SER A 64 -1.45 2.31 2.86
N LEU A 65 -1.57 1.14 3.50
CA LEU A 65 -0.45 0.21 3.69
C LEU A 65 0.13 -0.27 2.37
N ALA A 66 -0.72 -0.57 1.37
CA ALA A 66 -0.30 -0.92 0.02
C ALA A 66 0.58 0.20 -0.58
N ALA A 67 0.13 1.45 -0.48
CA ALA A 67 0.87 2.61 -0.99
C ALA A 67 2.25 2.73 -0.33
N VAL A 68 2.32 2.54 0.99
CA VAL A 68 3.59 2.55 1.74
C VAL A 68 4.51 1.44 1.24
N LEU A 69 4.04 0.20 1.14
CA LEU A 69 4.88 -0.94 0.75
C LEU A 69 5.34 -0.87 -0.70
N VAL A 70 4.49 -0.41 -1.61
CA VAL A 70 4.81 -0.24 -3.04
C VAL A 70 5.89 0.80 -3.25
N VAL A 71 5.98 1.84 -2.40
CA VAL A 71 7.07 2.83 -2.48
C VAL A 71 8.31 2.36 -1.72
N LEU A 72 8.13 1.78 -0.52
CA LEU A 72 9.22 1.45 0.39
C LEU A 72 10.04 0.24 -0.10
N LEU A 73 9.40 -0.88 -0.46
CA LEU A 73 10.13 -2.10 -0.80
C LEU A 73 11.04 -1.94 -2.04
N PRO A 74 10.60 -1.35 -3.16
CA PRO A 74 11.47 -1.07 -4.31
C PRO A 74 12.66 -0.18 -3.95
N SER A 75 12.45 0.81 -3.09
CA SER A 75 13.51 1.73 -2.65
C SER A 75 14.59 1.04 -1.79
N LEU A 76 14.22 0.01 -1.02
CA LEU A 76 15.14 -0.78 -0.21
C LEU A 76 15.96 -1.75 -1.06
N VAL A 77 15.31 -2.37 -2.05
CA VAL A 77 15.95 -3.34 -2.95
C VAL A 77 16.92 -2.67 -3.93
N ALA A 78 16.61 -1.45 -4.37
CA ALA A 78 17.42 -0.70 -5.33
C ALA A 78 18.89 -0.53 -4.85
N PRO A 79 19.88 -0.90 -5.70
CA PRO A 79 21.30 -0.81 -5.33
C PRO A 79 21.86 0.62 -5.38
N SER A 80 21.27 1.50 -6.18
CA SER A 80 21.68 2.90 -6.40
C SER A 80 20.46 3.74 -6.78
N ASN A 81 20.54 5.08 -6.67
CA ASN A 81 19.46 6.02 -7.02
C ASN A 81 18.11 5.73 -6.36
N LYS A 82 18.14 5.32 -5.08
CA LYS A 82 16.94 4.93 -4.30
C LYS A 82 15.84 6.00 -4.31
N GLN A 83 16.21 7.29 -4.33
CA GLN A 83 15.27 8.40 -4.43
C GLN A 83 14.51 8.40 -5.76
N MET A 84 15.20 8.20 -6.89
CA MET A 84 14.53 8.13 -8.21
C MET A 84 13.60 6.92 -8.29
N VAL A 85 14.02 5.77 -7.75
CA VAL A 85 13.19 4.55 -7.73
C VAL A 85 11.93 4.75 -6.88
N ALA A 86 12.07 5.35 -5.69
CA ALA A 86 10.94 5.66 -4.82
C ALA A 86 9.96 6.64 -5.50
N GLY A 87 10.48 7.69 -6.15
CA GLY A 87 9.68 8.66 -6.88
C GLY A 87 8.93 8.03 -8.06
N ALA A 88 9.60 7.19 -8.84
CA ALA A 88 8.98 6.47 -9.95
C ALA A 88 7.87 5.50 -9.46
N ALA A 89 8.14 4.75 -8.39
CA ALA A 89 7.15 3.85 -7.79
C ALA A 89 5.93 4.62 -7.28
N TYR A 90 6.14 5.78 -6.63
CA TYR A 90 5.05 6.64 -6.19
C TYR A 90 4.21 7.18 -7.35
N ILE A 91 4.83 7.66 -8.44
CA ILE A 91 4.11 8.18 -9.61
C ILE A 91 3.26 7.08 -10.26
N VAL A 92 3.85 5.92 -10.52
CA VAL A 92 3.12 4.79 -11.14
C VAL A 92 1.99 4.32 -10.23
N GLY A 93 2.25 4.21 -8.92
CA GLY A 93 1.24 3.87 -7.93
C GLY A 93 0.12 4.92 -7.84
N ALA A 94 0.45 6.21 -7.86
CA ALA A 94 -0.51 7.30 -7.81
C ALA A 94 -1.42 7.33 -9.05
N VAL A 95 -0.87 7.13 -10.25
CA VAL A 95 -1.67 7.02 -11.49
C VAL A 95 -2.63 5.84 -11.40
N THR A 96 -2.15 4.69 -10.92
CA THR A 96 -2.99 3.49 -10.74
C THR A 96 -4.09 3.74 -9.70
N ALA A 97 -3.75 4.36 -8.58
CA ALA A 97 -4.70 4.71 -7.52
C ALA A 97 -5.75 5.73 -8.01
N LEU A 98 -5.35 6.73 -8.82
CA LEU A 98 -6.26 7.69 -9.42
C LEU A 98 -7.26 7.01 -10.36
N TYR A 99 -6.78 6.11 -11.23
CA TYR A 99 -7.65 5.37 -12.14
C TYR A 99 -8.71 4.58 -11.37
N ILE A 100 -8.28 3.76 -10.40
CA ILE A 100 -9.19 2.91 -9.60
C ILE A 100 -10.09 3.76 -8.69
N GLY A 101 -9.54 4.78 -8.03
CA GLY A 101 -10.27 5.61 -7.08
C GLY A 101 -11.38 6.43 -7.72
N LEU A 102 -11.19 6.87 -8.97
CA LEU A 102 -12.23 7.56 -9.74
C LEU A 102 -13.33 6.58 -10.19
N GLU A 103 -12.96 5.37 -10.61
CA GLU A 103 -13.92 4.34 -11.02
C GLU A 103 -14.82 3.91 -9.85
N LEU A 104 -14.24 3.75 -8.65
CA LEU A 104 -14.99 3.37 -7.44
C LEU A 104 -15.66 4.56 -6.72
N SER A 105 -15.48 5.80 -7.19
CA SER A 105 -15.93 7.03 -6.51
C SER A 105 -15.48 7.13 -5.03
N ALA A 106 -14.38 6.48 -4.66
CA ALA A 106 -13.90 6.34 -3.28
C ALA A 106 -12.86 7.41 -2.94
N TYR A 107 -13.27 8.68 -2.95
CA TYR A 107 -12.35 9.83 -2.82
C TYR A 107 -11.54 9.85 -1.51
N LEU A 108 -12.13 9.40 -0.40
CA LEU A 108 -11.43 9.34 0.89
C LEU A 108 -10.26 8.35 0.87
N VAL A 109 -10.47 7.18 0.26
CA VAL A 109 -9.43 6.14 0.11
C VAL A 109 -8.35 6.63 -0.84
N LEU A 110 -8.73 7.29 -1.93
CA LEU A 110 -7.78 7.90 -2.84
C LEU A 110 -6.86 8.91 -2.13
N LEU A 111 -7.43 9.82 -1.34
CA LEU A 111 -6.66 10.81 -0.59
C LEU A 111 -5.73 10.15 0.44
N SER A 112 -6.19 9.12 1.15
CA SER A 112 -5.35 8.42 2.13
C SER A 112 -4.18 7.69 1.47
N VAL A 113 -4.41 7.05 0.32
CA VAL A 113 -3.39 6.38 -0.50
C VAL A 113 -2.34 7.37 -1.00
N LEU A 114 -2.78 8.50 -1.56
CA LEU A 114 -1.86 9.54 -2.04
C LEU A 114 -1.06 10.15 -0.89
N ALA A 115 -1.72 10.49 0.22
CA ALA A 115 -1.06 11.08 1.39
C ALA A 115 -0.04 10.12 2.02
N SER A 116 -0.39 8.84 2.19
CA SER A 116 0.51 7.82 2.75
C SER A 116 1.67 7.49 1.83
N GLY A 117 1.45 7.41 0.51
CA GLY A 117 2.51 7.24 -0.49
C GLY A 117 3.47 8.43 -0.50
N ALA A 118 2.95 9.67 -0.49
CA ALA A 118 3.75 10.89 -0.46
C ALA A 118 4.56 11.01 0.84
N LEU A 119 3.94 10.68 1.98
CA LEU A 119 4.62 10.64 3.27
C LEU A 119 5.77 9.63 3.26
N THR A 120 5.55 8.45 2.68
CA THR A 120 6.59 7.42 2.55
C THR A 120 7.74 7.90 1.68
N LEU A 121 7.44 8.51 0.54
CA LEU A 121 8.45 9.12 -0.34
C LEU A 121 9.27 10.18 0.40
N TYR A 122 8.61 11.06 1.15
CA TYR A 122 9.28 12.08 1.96
C TYR A 122 10.20 11.47 3.02
N LEU A 123 9.76 10.43 3.73
CA LEU A 123 10.57 9.73 4.72
C LEU A 123 11.79 9.02 4.08
N VAL A 124 11.61 8.39 2.92
CA VAL A 124 12.71 7.79 2.16
C VAL A 124 13.71 8.86 1.71
N HIS A 125 13.24 9.99 1.20
CA HIS A 125 14.12 11.10 0.84
C HIS A 125 14.91 11.64 2.04
N ARG A 126 14.23 11.85 3.17
CA ARG A 126 14.84 12.38 4.41
C ARG A 126 15.85 11.43 5.05
N THR A 127 15.59 10.12 5.01
CA THR A 127 16.53 9.12 5.55
C THR A 127 17.77 8.99 4.69
N LEU A 128 17.63 9.05 3.36
CA LEU A 128 18.76 8.96 2.44
C LEU A 128 19.65 10.22 2.47
N THR A 129 19.08 11.42 2.58
CA THR A 129 19.88 12.65 2.74
C THR A 129 20.63 12.69 4.06
N LYS A 130 20.03 12.22 5.16
CA LYS A 130 20.72 12.10 6.45
C LYS A 130 21.93 11.17 6.38
N HIS A 131 21.82 10.04 5.68
CA HIS A 131 22.95 9.12 5.54
C HIS A 131 24.08 9.69 4.67
N ALA A 132 23.77 10.53 3.69
CA ALA A 132 24.79 11.22 2.89
C ALA A 132 25.62 12.20 3.75
N LEU A 133 24.97 12.95 4.64
CA LEU A 133 25.64 13.95 5.50
C LEU A 133 26.52 13.37 6.62
N ILE A 134 26.45 12.07 6.90
CA ILE A 134 27.25 11.40 7.95
C ILE A 134 28.57 10.84 7.39
N CYS A 135 28.70 10.74 6.07
CA CYS A 135 29.87 10.16 5.41
C CYS A 135 30.81 11.18 4.74
N ASP A 136 30.53 12.49 4.88
CA ASP A 136 31.41 13.60 4.51
C ASP A 136 32.13 14.14 5.77
#